data_AF-A0A956UYV3-F1
#
_entry.id   AF-A0A956UYV3-F1
#
_cell.length_a   1.000
_cell.length_b   1.000
_cell.length_c   1.000
_cell.angle_alpha   90.00
_cell.angle_beta   90.00
_cell.angle_gamma   90.00
#
_symmetry.space_group_name_H-M   'P 1'
#
loop_
_entity.id
_entity.type
_entity.pdbx_description
1 polymer ?
#
loop_
_entity_poly.entity_id
_entity_poly.type
_entity_poly.pdbx_seq_one_letter_code
_entity_poly.pdbx_strand_id
1 'polypeptide(L)'
;MTAIGRQAIVERIQAIAEWRREREFQDMLGLGPEVAERSRRSATGLEELATLVASLPEDDERIAALERVAFSGEIFTPGATLLTELGRFRFHDAEQDVDAFIAQMVALAERDLEEMGLWGGAQVEGDNPWRANWTANWEEEEEDW
;
A
#
# COMPACT_ATOMS: atom_id res chain seq x y z
N MET A 1 4.80 14.90 9.71
CA MET A 1 4.40 14.05 8.56
C MET A 1 3.92 14.96 7.45
N THR A 2 4.17 14.61 6.19
CA THR A 2 3.87 15.52 5.07
C THR A 2 2.51 15.18 4.49
N ALA A 3 1.72 16.19 4.10
CA ALA A 3 0.45 16.01 3.38
C ALA A 3 0.58 15.17 2.09
N ILE A 4 1.83 14.97 1.62
CA ILE A 4 2.21 14.23 0.42
C ILE A 4 1.90 12.74 0.53
N GLY A 5 2.22 12.07 1.64
CA GLY A 5 2.02 10.62 1.75
C GLY A 5 0.54 10.23 1.77
N ARG A 6 -0.28 10.95 2.54
CA ARG A 6 -1.74 10.78 2.49
C ARG A 6 -2.29 10.98 1.08
N GLN A 7 -1.85 12.02 0.38
CA GLN A 7 -2.29 12.29 -1.00
C GLN A 7 -1.92 11.15 -1.95
N ALA A 8 -0.70 10.63 -1.89
CA ALA A 8 -0.24 9.53 -2.73
C ALA A 8 -1.06 8.23 -2.49
N ILE A 9 -1.45 7.95 -1.24
CA ILE A 9 -2.32 6.82 -0.91
C ILE A 9 -3.70 7.02 -1.55
N VAL A 10 -4.30 8.21 -1.38
CA VAL A 10 -5.61 8.55 -1.94
C VAL A 10 -5.61 8.41 -3.45
N GLU A 11 -4.61 8.96 -4.13
CA GLU A 11 -4.47 8.88 -5.60
C GLU A 11 -4.40 7.43 -6.07
N ARG A 12 -3.64 6.59 -5.36
CA ARG A 12 -3.55 5.17 -5.71
C ARG A 12 -4.88 4.45 -5.53
N ILE A 13 -5.59 4.69 -4.43
CA ILE A 13 -6.91 4.09 -4.17
C ILE A 13 -7.91 4.54 -5.24
N GLN A 14 -7.92 5.83 -5.59
CA GLN A 14 -8.78 6.37 -6.64
C GLN A 14 -8.49 5.76 -8.01
N ALA A 15 -7.22 5.55 -8.37
CA ALA A 15 -6.84 4.88 -9.61
C ALA A 15 -7.36 3.44 -9.67
N ILE A 16 -7.37 2.72 -8.54
CA ILE A 16 -7.93 1.36 -8.47
C ILE A 16 -9.47 1.41 -8.56
N ALA A 17 -10.11 2.40 -7.93
CA ALA A 17 -11.56 2.59 -8.05
C ALA A 17 -11.97 2.87 -9.50
N GLU A 18 -11.23 3.71 -10.21
CA GLU A 18 -11.46 4.00 -11.63
C GLU A 18 -11.27 2.74 -12.50
N TRP A 19 -10.21 1.97 -12.25
CA TRP A 19 -10.03 0.67 -12.91
C TRP A 19 -11.21 -0.29 -12.64
N ARG A 20 -11.78 -0.28 -11.42
CA ARG A 20 -12.97 -1.08 -11.08
C ARG A 20 -14.22 -0.63 -11.83
N ARG A 21 -14.43 0.67 -12.05
CA ARG A 21 -15.54 1.19 -12.88
C ARG A 21 -15.39 0.80 -14.34
N GLU A 22 -14.19 0.91 -14.89
CA GLU A 22 -13.91 0.42 -16.24
C GLU A 22 -14.17 -1.10 -16.32
N ARG A 23 -13.80 -1.85 -15.27
CA ARG A 23 -14.05 -3.27 -15.21
C ARG A 23 -15.53 -3.61 -15.15
N GLU A 24 -16.34 -2.85 -14.43
CA GLU A 24 -17.80 -2.98 -14.42
C GLU A 24 -18.37 -2.89 -15.85
N PHE A 25 -17.94 -1.90 -16.64
CA PHE A 25 -18.41 -1.73 -18.01
C PHE A 25 -18.06 -2.96 -18.87
N GLN A 26 -16.83 -3.48 -18.75
CA GLN A 26 -16.39 -4.68 -19.47
C GLN A 26 -17.17 -5.93 -19.04
N ASP A 27 -17.35 -6.12 -17.73
CA ASP A 27 -18.08 -7.25 -17.17
C ASP A 27 -19.56 -7.20 -17.58
N MET A 28 -20.15 -6.01 -17.67
CA MET A 28 -21.53 -5.80 -18.12
C MET A 28 -21.73 -6.29 -19.57
N LEU A 29 -20.77 -5.99 -20.45
CA LEU A 29 -20.82 -6.38 -21.85
C LEU A 29 -20.53 -7.87 -22.07
N GLY A 30 -19.68 -8.49 -21.24
CA GLY A 30 -19.21 -9.86 -21.45
C GLY A 30 -19.89 -10.94 -20.61
N LEU A 31 -20.20 -10.64 -19.34
CA LEU A 31 -20.60 -11.62 -18.32
C LEU A 31 -21.97 -11.31 -17.69
N GLY A 32 -22.49 -10.10 -17.91
CA GLY A 32 -23.82 -9.68 -17.48
C GLY A 32 -23.85 -8.90 -16.15
N PRO A 33 -25.04 -8.39 -15.79
CA PRO A 33 -25.20 -7.38 -14.74
C PRO A 33 -24.82 -7.88 -13.34
N GLU A 34 -25.06 -9.16 -13.04
CA GLU A 34 -24.73 -9.73 -11.72
C GLU A 34 -23.21 -9.72 -11.45
N VAL A 35 -22.41 -9.98 -12.48
CA VAL A 35 -20.95 -9.97 -12.35
C VAL A 35 -20.44 -8.53 -12.26
N ALA A 36 -20.96 -7.64 -13.09
CA ALA A 36 -20.63 -6.22 -13.10
C ALA A 36 -20.92 -5.52 -11.76
N GLU A 37 -21.99 -5.92 -11.06
CA GLU A 37 -22.37 -5.38 -9.75
C GLU A 37 -21.24 -5.43 -8.72
N ARG A 38 -20.42 -6.49 -8.73
CA ARG A 38 -19.29 -6.64 -7.80
C ARG A 38 -18.20 -5.61 -8.07
N SER A 39 -17.93 -5.33 -9.33
CA SER A 39 -16.97 -4.32 -9.76
C SER A 39 -17.46 -2.92 -9.39
N ARG A 40 -18.75 -2.62 -9.57
CA ARG A 40 -19.38 -1.37 -9.12
C ARG A 40 -19.23 -1.17 -7.62
N ARG A 41 -19.62 -2.18 -6.83
CA ARG A 41 -19.56 -2.13 -5.37
C ARG A 41 -18.15 -1.90 -4.85
N SER A 42 -17.18 -2.61 -5.43
CA SER A 42 -15.77 -2.45 -5.08
C SER A 42 -15.28 -1.03 -5.39
N ALA A 43 -15.66 -0.46 -6.55
CA ALA A 43 -15.34 0.93 -6.88
C ALA A 43 -15.90 1.92 -5.84
N THR A 44 -17.19 1.82 -5.50
CA THR A 44 -17.81 2.68 -4.49
C THR A 44 -17.12 2.54 -3.12
N GLY A 45 -16.81 1.31 -2.71
CA GLY A 45 -16.06 1.05 -1.48
C GLY A 45 -14.69 1.74 -1.47
N LEU A 46 -13.95 1.68 -2.58
CA LEU A 46 -12.65 2.32 -2.70
C LEU A 46 -12.76 3.86 -2.68
N GLU A 47 -13.83 4.43 -3.21
CA GLU A 47 -14.09 5.87 -3.12
C GLU A 47 -14.35 6.32 -1.68
N GLU A 48 -15.14 5.54 -0.93
CA GLU A 48 -15.37 5.76 0.50
C GLU A 48 -14.06 5.64 1.29
N LEU A 49 -13.22 4.64 0.97
CA LEU A 49 -11.90 4.47 1.57
C LEU A 49 -10.98 5.66 1.28
N ALA A 50 -10.87 6.10 0.03
CA ALA A 50 -10.10 7.27 -0.35
C ALA A 50 -10.59 8.53 0.39
N THR A 51 -11.91 8.69 0.52
CA THR A 51 -12.51 9.81 1.26
C THR A 51 -12.14 9.76 2.73
N LEU A 52 -12.22 8.59 3.37
CA LEU A 52 -11.83 8.41 4.76
C LEU A 52 -10.36 8.76 4.95
N VAL A 53 -9.47 8.16 4.15
CA VAL A 53 -8.01 8.40 4.21
C VAL A 53 -7.70 9.89 4.04
N ALA A 54 -8.34 10.58 3.10
CA ALA A 54 -8.16 12.01 2.87
C ALA A 54 -8.58 12.87 4.08
N SER A 55 -9.56 12.40 4.86
CA SER A 55 -10.08 13.09 6.04
C SER A 55 -9.32 12.82 7.34
N LEU A 56 -8.38 11.86 7.34
CA LEU A 56 -7.62 11.50 8.53
C LEU A 56 -6.71 12.65 8.99
N PRO A 57 -6.47 12.77 10.31
CA PRO A 57 -5.51 13.73 10.88
C PRO A 57 -4.13 13.63 10.22
N GLU A 58 -3.39 14.75 10.21
CA GLU A 58 -2.03 14.78 9.67
C GLU A 58 -1.04 13.94 10.45
N ASP A 59 -1.36 13.58 11.69
CA ASP A 59 -0.59 12.76 12.61
C ASP A 59 -1.20 11.35 12.79
N ASP A 60 -2.10 10.92 11.90
CA ASP A 60 -2.68 9.56 11.98
C ASP A 60 -1.56 8.49 11.88
N GLU A 61 -1.45 7.70 12.95
CA GLU A 61 -0.40 6.70 13.11
C GLU A 61 -0.42 5.63 12.00
N ARG A 62 -1.58 5.34 11.41
CA ARG A 62 -1.71 4.32 10.35
C ARG A 62 -1.11 4.85 9.05
N ILE A 63 -1.27 6.13 8.75
CA ILE A 63 -0.63 6.78 7.60
C ILE A 63 0.88 6.81 7.80
N ALA A 64 1.35 7.18 9.00
CA ALA A 64 2.77 7.14 9.35
C ALA A 64 3.35 5.73 9.23
N ALA A 65 2.57 4.70 9.59
CA ALA A 65 2.99 3.31 9.43
C ALA A 65 3.12 2.94 7.94
N LEU A 66 2.11 3.23 7.11
CA LEU A 66 2.16 2.97 5.67
C LEU A 66 3.32 3.70 4.98
N GLU A 67 3.60 4.95 5.35
CA GLU A 67 4.75 5.71 4.84
C GLU A 67 6.09 5.01 5.10
N ARG A 68 6.22 4.29 6.21
CA ARG A 68 7.46 3.58 6.54
C ARG A 68 7.65 2.29 5.74
N VAL A 69 6.57 1.60 5.39
CA VAL A 69 6.66 0.21 4.88
C VAL A 69 6.20 0.04 3.42
N ALA A 70 5.44 0.98 2.88
CA ALA A 70 4.82 0.87 1.55
C ALA A 70 5.13 2.05 0.63
N PHE A 71 6.19 2.81 0.91
CA PHE A 71 6.61 3.94 0.07
C PHE A 71 8.01 3.76 -0.49
N SER A 72 8.20 4.33 -1.67
CA SER A 72 9.52 4.57 -2.27
C SER A 72 9.62 6.06 -2.60
N GLY A 73 10.32 6.81 -1.74
CA GLY A 73 10.29 8.27 -1.76
C GLY A 73 8.89 8.80 -1.43
N GLU A 74 8.32 9.61 -2.32
CA GLU A 74 6.97 10.19 -2.18
C GLU A 74 5.88 9.33 -2.82
N ILE A 75 6.24 8.19 -3.42
CA ILE A 75 5.32 7.33 -4.16
C ILE A 75 4.84 6.21 -3.27
N PHE A 76 3.51 6.06 -3.16
CA PHE A 76 2.91 4.90 -2.51
C PHE A 76 3.03 3.66 -3.43
N THR A 77 3.89 2.73 -3.02
CA THR A 77 4.23 1.49 -3.73
C THR A 77 3.85 0.27 -2.87
N PRO A 78 2.54 -0.05 -2.75
CA PRO A 78 2.10 -1.21 -1.99
C PRO A 78 2.67 -2.49 -2.61
N GLY A 79 3.05 -3.45 -1.76
CA GLY A 79 3.48 -4.77 -2.20
C GLY A 79 2.33 -5.60 -2.78
N ALA A 80 2.65 -6.83 -3.19
CA ALA A 80 1.74 -7.67 -3.97
C ALA A 80 0.47 -8.05 -3.18
N THR A 81 0.60 -8.34 -1.89
CA THR A 81 -0.52 -8.73 -1.04
C THR A 81 -1.45 -7.56 -0.80
N LEU A 82 -0.90 -6.42 -0.35
CA LEU A 82 -1.68 -5.20 -0.13
C LEU A 82 -2.36 -4.74 -1.42
N LEU A 83 -1.65 -4.74 -2.55
CA LEU A 83 -2.23 -4.34 -3.84
C LEU A 83 -3.38 -5.27 -4.26
N THR A 84 -3.24 -6.58 -4.02
CA THR A 84 -4.30 -7.56 -4.34
C THR A 84 -5.54 -7.33 -3.48
N GLU A 85 -5.37 -7.12 -2.19
CA GLU A 85 -6.47 -6.89 -1.26
C GLU A 85 -7.14 -5.53 -1.49
N LEU A 86 -6.38 -4.48 -1.79
CA LEU A 86 -6.94 -3.20 -2.27
C LEU A 86 -7.80 -3.41 -3.52
N GLY A 87 -7.28 -4.19 -4.48
CA GLY A 87 -8.04 -4.54 -5.67
C GLY A 87 -9.36 -5.25 -5.34
N ARG A 88 -9.41 -6.06 -4.26
CA ARG A 88 -10.56 -6.89 -3.88
C ARG A 88 -11.47 -6.24 -2.82
N PHE A 89 -11.14 -5.07 -2.32
CA PHE A 89 -11.91 -4.40 -1.28
C PHE A 89 -13.39 -4.30 -1.69
N ARG A 90 -14.28 -4.82 -0.84
CA ARG A 90 -15.73 -4.96 -1.05
C ARG A 90 -16.21 -5.73 -2.30
N PHE A 91 -15.31 -6.38 -3.02
CA PHE A 91 -15.66 -7.13 -4.23
C PHE A 91 -16.44 -8.41 -3.89
N HIS A 92 -16.01 -9.13 -2.84
CA HIS A 92 -16.66 -10.36 -2.36
C HIS A 92 -17.57 -10.14 -1.15
N ASP A 93 -17.20 -9.21 -0.26
CA ASP A 93 -17.94 -8.87 0.95
C ASP A 93 -18.37 -7.40 0.92
N ALA A 94 -19.66 -7.16 0.69
CA ALA A 94 -20.21 -5.81 0.58
C ALA A 94 -20.05 -4.97 1.85
N GLU A 95 -20.06 -5.64 3.01
CA GLU A 95 -20.16 -5.00 4.32
C GLU A 95 -18.78 -4.84 4.99
N GLN A 96 -17.70 -5.09 4.25
CA GLN A 96 -16.34 -4.89 4.75
C GLN A 96 -16.17 -3.44 5.24
N ASP A 97 -15.81 -3.30 6.51
CA ASP A 97 -15.70 -2.00 7.16
C ASP A 97 -14.47 -1.21 6.65
N VAL A 98 -14.67 0.08 6.37
CA VAL A 98 -13.64 0.93 5.76
C VAL A 98 -12.53 1.26 6.75
N ASP A 99 -12.87 1.58 8.00
CA ASP A 99 -11.89 1.98 9.01
C ASP A 99 -11.03 0.79 9.45
N ALA A 100 -11.66 -0.36 9.66
CA ALA A 100 -10.98 -1.61 9.95
C ALA A 100 -10.03 -2.02 8.81
N PHE A 101 -10.42 -1.74 7.55
CA PHE A 101 -9.56 -2.04 6.41
C PHE A 101 -8.29 -1.19 6.36
N ILE A 102 -8.31 0.07 6.82
CA ILE A 102 -7.08 0.89 6.90
C ILE A 102 -6.08 0.24 7.87
N ALA A 103 -6.56 -0.23 9.03
CA ALA A 103 -5.69 -0.97 9.96
C ALA A 103 -5.14 -2.27 9.32
N GLN A 104 -5.97 -2.96 8.53
CA GLN A 104 -5.54 -4.13 7.78
C GLN A 104 -4.49 -3.79 6.71
N MET A 105 -4.60 -2.63 6.03
CA MET A 105 -3.62 -2.21 5.03
C MET A 105 -2.21 -2.12 5.62
N VAL A 106 -2.08 -1.62 6.85
CA VAL A 106 -0.78 -1.58 7.56
C VAL A 106 -0.22 -2.99 7.74
N ALA A 107 -1.03 -3.90 8.28
CA ALA A 107 -0.59 -5.29 8.50
C ALA A 107 -0.21 -6.01 7.20
N LEU A 108 -0.93 -5.75 6.10
CA LEU A 108 -0.62 -6.30 4.78
C LEU A 108 0.68 -5.73 4.21
N ALA A 109 0.93 -4.43 4.40
CA ALA A 109 2.17 -3.80 3.96
C ALA A 109 3.40 -4.30 4.75
N GLU A 110 3.26 -4.45 6.06
CA GLU A 110 4.30 -5.04 6.91
C GLU A 110 4.64 -6.45 6.44
N ARG A 111 3.62 -7.26 6.15
CA ARG A 111 3.80 -8.60 5.59
C ARG A 111 4.49 -8.57 4.23
N ASP A 112 4.09 -7.69 3.32
CA ASP A 112 4.74 -7.54 2.02
C ASP A 112 6.23 -7.18 2.17
N LEU A 113 6.57 -6.30 3.12
CA LEU A 113 7.95 -5.93 3.44
C LEU A 113 8.75 -7.12 4.00
N GLU A 114 8.15 -7.91 4.88
CA GLU A 114 8.76 -9.14 5.40
C GLU A 114 9.00 -10.17 4.30
N GLU A 115 8.01 -10.41 3.43
CA GLU A 115 8.12 -11.34 2.31
C GLU A 115 9.19 -10.89 1.32
N MET A 116 9.30 -9.58 1.03
CA MET A 116 10.39 -9.00 0.24
C MET A 116 11.76 -9.14 0.92
N GLY A 117 11.83 -9.00 2.25
CA GLY A 117 13.06 -9.20 3.03
C GLY A 117 13.53 -10.66 3.08
N LEU A 118 12.65 -11.60 2.74
CA LEU A 118 12.93 -13.05 2.67
C LEU A 118 13.21 -13.53 1.23
N TRP A 119 13.12 -12.66 0.22
CA TRP A 119 13.53 -12.99 -1.14
C TRP A 119 15.05 -13.22 -1.19
N GLY A 120 15.43 -14.50 -1.12
CA GLY A 120 16.82 -14.98 -1.02
C GLY A 120 17.00 -16.17 -0.07
N GLY A 121 15.98 -16.56 0.70
CA GLY A 121 16.10 -17.61 1.73
C GLY A 121 16.58 -17.03 3.07
N ALA A 122 16.89 -17.91 4.05
CA ALA A 122 17.44 -17.49 5.34
C ALA A 122 18.73 -16.70 5.10
N GLN A 123 18.67 -15.39 5.36
CA GLN A 123 19.82 -14.51 5.23
C GLN A 123 20.82 -14.84 6.34
N VAL A 124 22.11 -14.94 6.01
CA VAL A 124 23.16 -15.04 7.02
C VAL A 124 23.16 -13.75 7.85
N GLU A 125 23.45 -13.85 9.15
CA GLU A 125 23.56 -12.67 10.01
C GLU A 125 24.61 -11.69 9.42
N GLY A 126 24.20 -10.45 9.16
CA GLY A 126 25.02 -9.43 8.50
C GLY A 126 24.87 -9.31 6.98
N ASP A 127 24.17 -10.22 6.32
CA ASP A 127 24.11 -10.32 4.85
C ASP A 127 22.89 -9.63 4.24
N ASN A 128 21.99 -9.09 5.07
CA ASN A 128 20.86 -8.29 4.60
C ASN A 128 21.33 -6.85 4.31
N PRO A 129 21.45 -6.43 3.04
CA PRO A 129 21.97 -5.11 2.68
C PRO A 129 21.03 -3.96 3.11
N TRP A 130 19.79 -4.28 3.47
CA TRP A 130 18.76 -3.34 3.93
C TRP A 130 18.67 -3.24 5.47
N ARG A 131 19.37 -4.12 6.20
CA ARG A 131 19.55 -4.06 7.67
C ARG A 131 20.97 -3.69 8.09
N ALA A 132 21.83 -3.35 7.13
CA ALA A 132 23.22 -3.07 7.40
C ALA A 132 23.38 -1.76 8.22
N ASN A 133 23.77 -1.91 9.48
CA ASN A 133 24.31 -0.82 10.31
C ASN A 133 25.71 -0.46 9.79
N TRP A 134 25.79 0.28 8.68
CA TRP A 134 27.07 0.82 8.23
C TRP A 134 27.50 1.94 9.19
N THR A 135 28.32 1.62 10.19
CA THR A 135 29.21 2.63 10.78
C THR A 135 30.39 2.80 9.84
N ALA A 136 30.36 3.87 9.05
CA ALA A 136 31.53 4.31 8.29
C ALA A 136 32.59 4.79 9.29
N ASN A 137 33.57 3.94 9.56
CA ASN A 137 34.82 4.37 10.18
C ASN A 137 35.64 5.03 9.08
N TRP A 138 35.59 6.35 9.04
CA TRP A 138 36.54 7.13 8.27
C TRP A 138 37.84 7.12 9.07
N GLU A 139 38.81 6.31 8.64
CA GLU A 139 40.20 6.56 9.05
C GLU A 139 40.62 7.85 8.35
N GLU A 140 40.82 8.92 9.14
CA GLU A 140 41.51 10.11 8.67
C GLU A 140 42.92 9.67 8.28
N GLU A 141 43.18 9.51 6.98
CA GLU A 141 44.56 9.49 6.49
C GLU A 141 45.16 10.87 6.80
N GLU A 142 46.01 10.92 7.82
CA GLU A 142 46.92 12.04 8.04
C GLU A 142 47.80 12.20 6.79
N GLU A 143 47.46 13.18 5.96
CA GLU A 143 48.27 13.66 4.85
C GLU A 143 49.53 14.31 5.45
N ASP A 144 50.59 13.53 5.59
CA ASP A 144 51.92 14.02 5.96
C ASP A 144 52.54 14.76 4.75
N TRP A 145 52.38 16.09 4.77
CA TRP A 145 53.13 17.20 4.14
C TRP A 145 53.61 17.10 2.67
#